data_AF-A0A2P2JF78-F1
#
_entry.id   AF-A0A2P2JF78-F1
#
_cell.length_a   1.000
_cell.length_b   1.000
_cell.length_c   1.000
_cell.angle_alpha   90.00
_cell.angle_beta   90.00
_cell.angle_gamma   90.00
#
_symmetry.space_group_name_H-M   'P 1'
#
loop_
_entity.id
_entity.type
_entity.pdbx_description
1 polymer ?
#
loop_
_entity_poly.entity_id
_entity_poly.type
_entity_poly.pdbx_seq_one_letter_code
_entity_poly.pdbx_strand_id
1 'polypeptide(L)'
;MRHNNVEEAALVKVWVEVEGQRYNPAIAPIVYQFFVAPLQGKSPVQTIIDENSEKLAKVLDIYEAKLSTSKYLAGDFYSLADLHHLPYTFYLMETPVASVINERPHVKAWWEDISSRPAFQKVAAGMTFGGK
;
A
#
# COMPACT_ATOMS: atom_id res chain seq x y z
N MET A 1 -0.38 -19.17 -7.75
CA MET A 1 0.29 -19.71 -6.55
C MET A 1 1.53 -20.47 -6.99
N ARG A 2 2.69 -20.29 -6.34
CA ARG A 2 3.94 -21.01 -6.66
C ARG A 2 3.89 -22.42 -6.05
N HIS A 3 3.12 -23.30 -6.66
CA HIS A 3 2.88 -24.66 -6.13
C HIS A 3 4.15 -25.52 -6.01
N ASN A 4 5.25 -25.13 -6.66
CA ASN A 4 6.49 -25.88 -6.69
C ASN A 4 7.53 -25.42 -5.64
N ASN A 5 7.25 -24.36 -4.88
CA ASN A 5 8.09 -23.93 -3.75
C ASN A 5 7.20 -23.56 -2.55
N VAL A 6 7.11 -24.48 -1.58
CA VAL A 6 6.22 -24.38 -0.43
C VAL A 6 6.61 -23.22 0.49
N GLU A 7 7.90 -22.95 0.65
CA GLU A 7 8.40 -21.86 1.51
C GLU A 7 8.01 -20.49 0.92
N GLU A 8 8.24 -20.29 -0.39
CA GLU A 8 7.81 -19.06 -1.08
C GLU A 8 6.29 -18.90 -1.02
N ALA A 9 5.52 -19.98 -1.22
CA ALA A 9 4.06 -19.92 -1.14
C ALA A 9 3.57 -19.56 0.26
N ALA A 10 4.23 -20.05 1.32
CA ALA A 10 3.94 -19.71 2.70
C ALA A 10 4.24 -18.24 2.99
N LEU A 11 5.38 -17.72 2.53
CA LEU A 11 5.73 -16.30 2.69
C LEU A 11 4.75 -15.37 1.97
N VAL A 12 4.30 -15.74 0.76
CA VAL A 12 3.24 -14.97 0.06
C VAL A 12 1.97 -14.92 0.91
N LYS A 13 1.54 -16.03 1.50
CA LYS A 13 0.35 -16.06 2.37
C LYS A 13 0.53 -15.18 3.61
N VAL A 14 1.70 -15.23 4.25
CA VAL A 14 2.00 -14.38 5.41
C VAL A 14 1.85 -12.91 5.03
N TRP A 15 2.46 -12.45 3.94
CA TRP A 15 2.42 -11.03 3.58
C TRP A 15 1.09 -10.57 3.00
N VAL A 16 0.29 -11.46 2.42
CA VAL A 16 -1.13 -11.19 2.12
C VAL A 16 -1.93 -10.96 3.40
N GLU A 17 -1.72 -11.76 4.45
CA GLU A 17 -2.40 -11.52 5.73
C GLU A 17 -1.87 -10.26 6.44
N VAL A 18 -0.58 -9.95 6.34
CA VAL A 18 -0.04 -8.67 6.84
C VAL A 18 -0.68 -7.49 6.12
N GLU A 19 -0.90 -7.57 4.80
CA GLU A 19 -1.65 -6.56 4.06
C GLU A 19 -3.06 -6.40 4.64
N GLY A 20 -3.84 -7.47 4.68
CA GLY A 20 -5.25 -7.41 5.09
C GLY A 20 -5.48 -7.04 6.56
N GLN A 21 -4.57 -7.42 7.46
CA GLN A 21 -4.76 -7.28 8.92
C GLN A 21 -3.95 -6.16 9.57
N ARG A 22 -2.90 -5.64 8.90
CA ARG A 22 -2.02 -4.60 9.47
C ARG A 22 -1.96 -3.37 8.58
N TYR A 23 -1.74 -3.53 7.29
CA TYR A 23 -1.60 -2.41 6.35
C TYR A 23 -2.95 -1.78 6.01
N ASN A 24 -3.88 -2.58 5.48
CA ASN A 24 -5.18 -2.13 5.02
C ASN A 24 -6.01 -1.42 6.13
N PRO A 25 -6.07 -1.93 7.38
CA PRO A 25 -6.79 -1.24 8.45
C PRO A 25 -6.20 0.12 8.84
N ALA A 26 -4.91 0.37 8.54
CA ALA A 26 -4.26 1.65 8.79
C ALA A 26 -4.42 2.62 7.60
N ILE A 27 -4.30 2.15 6.35
CA ILE A 27 -4.38 3.02 5.17
C ILE A 27 -5.82 3.35 4.73
N ALA A 28 -6.76 2.40 4.87
CA ALA A 28 -8.12 2.56 4.36
C ALA A 28 -8.87 3.74 5.01
N PRO A 29 -8.76 4.00 6.33
CA PRO A 29 -9.36 5.20 6.93
C PRO A 29 -8.81 6.50 6.35
N ILE A 30 -7.50 6.56 6.03
CA ILE A 30 -6.87 7.75 5.45
C ILE A 30 -7.48 8.02 4.07
N VAL A 31 -7.49 7.02 3.20
CA VAL A 31 -8.05 7.12 1.84
C VAL A 31 -9.56 7.44 1.89
N TYR A 32 -10.29 6.87 2.85
CA TYR A 32 -11.69 7.21 3.06
C TYR A 32 -11.87 8.71 3.38
N GLN A 33 -11.07 9.27 4.29
CA GLN A 33 -11.18 10.68 4.67
C GLN A 33 -10.85 11.61 3.49
N PHE A 34 -9.84 11.31 2.69
CA PHE A 34 -9.45 12.16 1.56
C PHE A 34 -10.41 12.07 0.36
N PHE A 35 -10.92 10.87 0.05
CA PHE A 35 -11.64 10.65 -1.22
C PHE A 35 -13.11 10.30 -1.04
N VAL A 36 -13.46 9.44 -0.08
CA VAL A 36 -14.83 8.92 0.04
C VAL A 36 -15.73 9.87 0.85
N ALA A 37 -15.23 10.44 1.95
CA ALA A 37 -16.00 11.36 2.77
C ALA A 37 -16.50 12.59 1.98
N PRO A 38 -15.65 13.27 1.17
CA PRO A 38 -16.10 14.39 0.33
C PRO A 38 -17.16 13.99 -0.70
N LEU A 39 -17.03 12.82 -1.32
CA LEU A 39 -18.03 12.29 -2.27
C LEU A 39 -19.38 11.98 -1.59
N GLN A 40 -19.38 11.76 -0.28
CA GLN A 40 -20.58 11.59 0.54
C GLN A 40 -21.10 12.92 1.13
N GLY A 41 -20.53 14.07 0.74
CA GLY A 41 -20.88 15.38 1.28
C GLY A 41 -20.43 15.58 2.73
N LYS A 42 -19.48 14.78 3.22
CA LYS A 42 -18.92 14.88 4.57
C LYS A 42 -17.57 15.59 4.52
N SER A 43 -17.30 16.42 5.53
CA SER A 43 -15.96 16.98 5.72
C SER A 43 -15.00 15.90 6.24
N PRO A 44 -13.75 15.85 5.74
CA PRO A 44 -12.71 14.99 6.31
C PRO A 44 -12.47 15.30 7.79
N VAL A 45 -12.22 14.26 8.58
CA VAL A 45 -11.91 14.35 10.01
C VAL A 45 -10.41 14.20 10.20
N GLN A 46 -9.73 15.31 10.51
CA GLN A 46 -8.27 15.36 10.59
C GLN A 46 -7.68 14.39 11.62
N THR A 47 -8.31 14.24 12.79
CA THR A 47 -7.81 13.31 13.82
C THR A 47 -7.77 11.86 13.36
N ILE A 48 -8.72 11.43 12.51
CA ILE A 48 -8.71 10.09 11.92
C ILE A 48 -7.53 9.95 10.94
N ILE A 49 -7.21 10.99 10.17
CA ILE A 49 -6.05 10.99 9.27
C ILE A 49 -4.77 10.87 10.08
N ASP A 50 -4.60 11.69 11.12
CA ASP A 50 -3.37 11.75 11.92
C ASP A 50 -3.10 10.42 12.65
N GLU A 51 -4.10 9.90 13.37
CA GLU A 51 -3.98 8.64 14.11
C GLU A 51 -3.64 7.45 13.20
N ASN A 52 -4.24 7.41 12.01
CA ASN A 52 -4.00 6.31 11.07
C ASN A 52 -2.70 6.49 10.29
N SER A 53 -2.26 7.73 10.05
CA SER A 53 -0.94 8.00 9.47
C SER A 53 0.17 7.52 10.41
N GLU A 54 0.02 7.73 11.73
CA GLU A 54 0.97 7.21 12.72
C GLU A 54 0.98 5.67 12.77
N LYS A 55 -0.20 5.04 12.73
CA LYS A 55 -0.31 3.56 12.66
C LYS A 55 0.33 3.02 11.39
N LEU A 56 0.08 3.66 10.25
CA LEU A 56 0.64 3.25 8.96
C LEU A 56 2.16 3.43 8.94
N ALA A 57 2.68 4.53 9.48
CA ALA A 57 4.11 4.75 9.62
C ALA A 57 4.80 3.61 10.39
N LYS A 58 4.24 3.18 11.53
CA LYS A 58 4.76 2.05 12.31
C LYS A 58 4.74 0.73 11.55
N VAL A 59 3.69 0.47 10.75
CA VAL A 59 3.64 -0.70 9.86
C VAL A 59 4.72 -0.61 8.79
N LEU A 60 4.89 0.58 8.20
CA LEU A 60 5.86 0.82 7.14
C LEU A 60 7.31 0.75 7.64
N ASP A 61 7.59 0.98 8.92
CA ASP A 61 8.92 0.73 9.50
C ASP A 61 9.30 -0.75 9.44
N ILE A 62 8.34 -1.65 9.62
CA ILE A 62 8.55 -3.09 9.45
C ILE A 62 8.75 -3.44 7.97
N TYR A 63 8.03 -2.77 7.07
CA TYR A 63 8.19 -2.95 5.63
C TYR A 63 9.55 -2.47 5.16
N GLU A 64 10.03 -1.34 5.67
CA GLU A 64 11.35 -0.79 5.38
C GLU A 64 12.45 -1.79 5.79
N ALA A 65 12.36 -2.33 7.01
CA ALA A 65 13.27 -3.39 7.44
C ALA A 65 13.18 -4.62 6.54
N LYS A 66 11.97 -5.06 6.16
CA LYS A 66 11.80 -6.22 5.26
C LYS A 66 12.43 -5.97 3.89
N LEU A 67 12.11 -4.84 3.27
CA LEU A 67 12.51 -4.48 1.91
C LEU A 67 13.99 -4.11 1.79
N SER A 68 14.66 -3.83 2.91
CA SER A 68 16.13 -3.75 2.94
C SER A 68 16.82 -5.11 2.77
N THR A 69 16.10 -6.21 2.96
CA THR A 69 16.65 -7.59 2.88
C THR A 69 16.16 -8.39 1.68
N SER A 70 15.08 -7.96 1.02
CA SER A 70 14.52 -8.64 -0.14
C SER A 70 13.82 -7.65 -1.06
N LYS A 71 13.85 -7.92 -2.36
CA LYS A 71 13.29 -7.00 -3.37
C LYS A 71 11.78 -6.76 -3.23
N TYR A 72 11.03 -7.77 -2.83
CA TYR A 72 9.58 -7.74 -2.63
C TYR A 72 9.21 -8.30 -1.25
N LEU A 73 7.95 -8.18 -0.85
CA LEU A 73 7.51 -8.56 0.50
C LEU A 73 7.71 -10.06 0.78
N ALA A 74 7.44 -10.91 -0.21
CA ALA A 74 7.56 -12.36 -0.06
C ALA A 74 8.95 -12.92 -0.41
N GLY A 75 9.92 -12.09 -0.79
CA GLY A 75 11.25 -12.50 -1.26
C GLY A 75 11.67 -11.75 -2.53
N ASP A 76 12.52 -12.34 -3.36
CA ASP A 76 13.05 -11.68 -4.57
C ASP A 76 12.18 -11.85 -5.81
N PHE A 77 10.87 -12.00 -5.62
CA PHE A 77 9.89 -12.13 -6.69
C PHE A 77 8.60 -11.36 -6.39
N TYR A 78 8.07 -10.68 -7.41
CA TYR A 78 6.76 -10.04 -7.34
C TYR A 78 5.68 -11.09 -7.13
N SER A 79 4.75 -10.81 -6.20
CA SER A 79 3.75 -11.78 -5.79
C SER A 79 2.38 -11.14 -5.54
N LEU A 80 1.41 -11.96 -5.13
CA LEU A 80 0.10 -11.48 -4.72
C LEU A 80 0.18 -10.58 -3.48
N ALA A 81 1.18 -10.81 -2.62
CA ALA A 81 1.41 -9.97 -1.46
C ALA A 81 1.62 -8.52 -1.88
N ASP A 82 2.50 -8.25 -2.85
CA ASP A 82 2.79 -6.90 -3.34
C ASP A 82 1.63 -6.29 -4.15
N LEU A 83 0.94 -7.15 -4.92
CA LEU A 83 -0.19 -6.73 -5.75
C LEU A 83 -1.32 -6.11 -4.92
N HIS A 84 -1.64 -6.69 -3.77
CA HIS A 84 -2.76 -6.24 -2.94
C HIS A 84 -2.57 -4.83 -2.38
N HIS A 85 -1.33 -4.35 -2.22
CA HIS A 85 -1.06 -2.98 -1.75
C HIS A 85 -1.34 -1.91 -2.79
N LEU A 86 -1.38 -2.25 -4.08
CA LEU A 86 -1.44 -1.28 -5.17
C LEU A 86 -2.62 -0.29 -5.08
N PRO A 87 -3.88 -0.72 -4.89
CA PRO A 87 -5.02 0.19 -5.03
C PRO A 87 -5.06 1.30 -3.98
N TYR A 88 -4.90 0.96 -2.70
CA TYR A 88 -4.94 1.95 -1.62
C TYR A 88 -3.67 2.80 -1.57
N THR A 89 -2.51 2.21 -1.87
CA THR A 89 -1.26 2.97 -1.89
C THR A 89 -1.26 3.99 -3.02
N PHE A 90 -1.80 3.65 -4.19
CA PHE A 90 -1.98 4.59 -5.29
C PHE A 90 -2.75 5.85 -4.84
N TYR A 91 -3.89 5.67 -4.18
CA TYR A 91 -4.66 6.81 -3.68
C TYR A 91 -3.96 7.57 -2.56
N LEU A 92 -3.27 6.88 -1.64
CA LEU A 92 -2.48 7.53 -0.60
C LEU A 92 -1.40 8.46 -1.19
N MET A 93 -0.77 8.04 -2.29
CA MET A 93 0.28 8.81 -2.98
C MET A 93 -0.24 10.11 -3.60
N GLU A 94 -1.55 10.24 -3.83
CA GLU A 94 -2.21 11.47 -4.29
C GLU A 94 -2.57 12.43 -3.12
N THR A 95 -2.13 12.12 -1.89
CA THR A 95 -2.42 12.93 -0.69
C THR A 95 -1.13 13.47 -0.06
N PRO A 96 -1.21 14.49 0.82
CA PRO A 96 -0.06 14.93 1.61
C PRO A 96 0.55 13.84 2.51
N VAL A 97 -0.19 12.78 2.82
CA VAL A 97 0.29 11.66 3.66
C VAL A 97 1.27 10.77 2.89
N ALA A 98 1.46 10.96 1.58
CA ALA A 98 2.46 10.25 0.77
C ALA A 98 3.88 10.29 1.36
N SER A 99 4.19 11.26 2.22
CA SER A 99 5.46 11.32 2.99
C SER A 99 5.76 10.02 3.74
N VAL A 100 4.75 9.31 4.27
CA VAL A 100 4.98 8.04 4.99
C VAL A 100 5.59 6.95 4.11
N ILE A 101 5.36 7.01 2.79
CA ILE A 101 6.06 6.16 1.82
C ILE A 101 7.39 6.80 1.40
N ASN A 102 7.37 8.08 1.05
CA ASN A 102 8.52 8.77 0.45
C ASN A 102 9.73 8.92 1.37
N GLU A 103 9.53 8.96 2.69
CA GLU A 103 10.60 9.10 3.69
C GLU A 103 11.29 7.76 4.01
N ARG A 104 10.80 6.65 3.48
CA ARG A 104 11.33 5.29 3.69
C ARG A 104 11.93 4.77 2.38
N PRO A 105 13.26 4.82 2.19
CA PRO A 105 13.87 4.62 0.87
C PRO A 105 13.60 3.25 0.25
N HIS A 106 13.59 2.16 1.02
CA HIS A 106 13.31 0.83 0.47
C HIS A 106 11.82 0.66 0.15
N VAL A 107 10.92 1.16 1.00
CA VAL A 107 9.48 1.21 0.72
C VAL A 107 9.18 2.04 -0.51
N LYS A 108 9.78 3.23 -0.64
CA LYS A 108 9.63 4.11 -1.82
C LYS A 108 10.09 3.41 -3.09
N ALA A 109 11.27 2.78 -3.07
CA ALA A 109 11.78 2.05 -4.22
C ALA A 109 10.90 0.85 -4.60
N TRP A 110 10.39 0.10 -3.61
CA TRP A 110 9.43 -0.97 -3.81
C TRP A 110 8.14 -0.46 -4.44
N TRP A 111 7.58 0.64 -3.92
CA TRP A 111 6.40 1.28 -4.47
C TRP A 111 6.59 1.70 -5.94
N GLU A 112 7.71 2.36 -6.25
CA GLU A 112 8.06 2.77 -7.62
C GLU A 112 8.18 1.57 -8.56
N ASP A 113 8.79 0.46 -8.12
CA ASP A 113 8.86 -0.79 -8.90
C ASP A 113 7.44 -1.33 -9.16
N ILE A 114 6.66 -1.63 -8.12
CA ILE A 114 5.37 -2.31 -8.29
C ILE A 114 4.33 -1.45 -9.03
N SER A 115 4.37 -0.13 -8.85
CA SER A 115 3.43 0.81 -9.48
C SER A 115 3.80 1.15 -10.94
N SER A 116 5.08 0.97 -11.32
CA SER A 116 5.51 1.17 -12.72
C SER A 116 5.17 -0.02 -13.64
N ARG A 117 4.70 -1.14 -13.09
CA ARG A 117 4.39 -2.35 -13.86
C ARG A 117 3.28 -2.07 -14.90
N PRO A 118 3.43 -2.47 -16.17
CA PRO A 118 2.45 -2.18 -17.22
C PRO A 118 1.01 -2.62 -16.89
N ALA A 119 0.87 -3.76 -16.21
CA ALA A 119 -0.42 -4.27 -15.77
C ALA A 119 -1.12 -3.31 -14.79
N PHE A 120 -0.37 -2.74 -13.85
CA PHE A 120 -0.93 -1.78 -12.91
C PHE A 120 -1.16 -0.42 -13.57
N GLN A 121 -0.24 0.08 -14.41
CA GLN A 121 -0.45 1.35 -15.11
C GLN A 121 -1.74 1.36 -15.94
N LYS A 122 -2.10 0.23 -16.57
CA LYS A 122 -3.38 0.08 -17.28
C LYS A 122 -4.59 0.23 -16.34
N VAL A 123 -4.49 -0.26 -15.10
CA VAL A 123 -5.55 -0.14 -14.09
C VAL A 123 -5.58 1.27 -13.51
N ALA A 124 -4.42 1.82 -13.16
CA ALA A 124 -4.26 3.15 -12.58
C ALA A 124 -4.87 4.26 -13.47
N ALA A 125 -4.82 4.11 -14.79
CA ALA A 125 -5.48 5.02 -15.73
C ALA A 125 -7.00 5.16 -15.51
N GLY A 126 -7.66 4.15 -14.92
CA GLY A 126 -9.08 4.19 -14.55
C GLY A 126 -9.34 4.51 -13.08
N MET A 127 -8.30 4.67 -12.25
CA MET A 127 -8.40 4.93 -10.81
C MET A 127 -8.57 6.43 -10.52
N THR A 128 -9.59 7.06 -11.10
CA THR A 128 -9.88 8.48 -10.92
C THR A 128 -11.05 8.67 -9.95
N PHE A 129 -10.87 9.44 -8.88
CA PHE A 129 -11.98 9.95 -8.08
C PHE A 129 -12.41 11.31 -8.61
N GLY A 130 -13.67 11.45 -9.04
CA GLY A 130 -14.23 12.72 -9.47
C GLY A 130 -13.52 13.32 -10.68
N GLY A 131 -13.56 12.62 -11.82
CA GLY A 131 -13.21 13.23 -13.10
C GLY A 131 -13.90 14.60 -13.23
N LYS A 132 -13.13 15.62 -13.61
CA LYS A 132 -13.69 16.89 -14.07
C LYS A 132 -14.60 16.64 -15.27
#